data_AF-A0A2N2S7I5-F1
#
_entry.id   AF-A0A2N2S7I5-F1
#
_cell.length_a   1.000
_cell.length_b   1.000
_cell.length_c   1.000
_cell.angle_alpha   90.00
_cell.angle_beta   90.00
_cell.angle_gamma   90.00
#
_symmetry.space_group_name_H-M   'P 1'
#
loop_
_entity.id
_entity.type
_entity.pdbx_description
1 polymer ?
#
loop_
_entity_poly.entity_id
_entity_poly.type
_entity_poly.pdbx_seq_one_letter_code
_entity_poly.pdbx_strand_id
1 'polypeptide(L)' 'MTSLNQTLFDKSQQLIPGGVNSPVRAFRSVGGTPIFFKKGLGSKLWDVDGKEYID' A
#
# COMPACT_ATOMS: atom_id res chain seq x y z
N MET A 1 11.62 -4.68 -12.32
CA MET A 1 10.36 -3.95 -12.57
C MET A 1 9.97 -3.26 -11.27
N THR A 2 9.56 -1.99 -11.32
CA THR A 2 9.06 -1.26 -10.15
C THR A 2 7.69 -1.84 -9.76
N SER A 3 7.49 -2.11 -8.46
CA SER A 3 6.22 -2.57 -7.91
C SER A 3 5.09 -1.56 -8.18
N LEU A 4 3.89 -2.04 -8.48
CA LEU A 4 2.71 -1.18 -8.66
C LEU A 4 2.35 -0.46 -7.35
N ASN A 5 2.64 -1.06 -6.19
CA ASN A 5 2.51 -0.39 -4.89
C ASN A 5 3.34 0.91 -4.83
N GLN A 6 4.60 0.87 -5.30
CA GLN A 6 5.48 2.04 -5.31
C GLN A 6 4.93 3.12 -6.24
N THR A 7 4.54 2.76 -7.46
CA THR A 7 3.97 3.70 -8.44
C THR A 7 2.72 4.41 -7.91
N LEU A 8 1.82 3.67 -7.24
CA LEU A 8 0.61 4.26 -6.64
C LEU A 8 0.93 5.12 -5.43
N PHE A 9 1.91 4.74 -4.62
CA PHE A 9 2.34 5.54 -3.48
C PHE A 9 2.96 6.87 -3.94
N ASP A 10 3.85 6.84 -4.93
CA ASP A 10 4.49 8.03 -5.51
C ASP A 10 3.45 9.00 -6.08
N LYS A 11 2.43 8.46 -6.78
CA LYS A 11 1.30 9.27 -7.25
C LYS A 11 0.49 9.86 -6.09
N SER A 12 0.27 9.08 -5.03
CA SER A 12 -0.53 9.52 -3.87
C SER A 12 0.16 10.64 -3.09
N GLN A 13 1.50 10.64 -3.01
CA GLN A 13 2.27 11.72 -2.38
C GLN A 13 2.00 13.10 -3.02
N GLN A 14 1.63 13.14 -4.30
CA GLN A 14 1.31 14.37 -5.02
C GLN A 14 -0.13 14.87 -4.76
N LEU A 15 -0.98 14.08 -4.11
CA LEU A 15 -2.42 14.33 -4.01
C LEU A 15 -2.91 14.51 -2.57
N ILE A 16 -2.33 13.78 -1.62
CA ILE A 16 -2.73 13.81 -0.21
C ILE A 16 -1.50 13.86 0.70
N PRO A 17 -1.54 14.58 1.84
CA PRO A 17 -0.39 14.73 2.72
C PRO A 17 0.18 13.39 3.18
N GLY A 18 1.47 13.17 2.90
CA GLY A 18 2.15 11.91 3.21
C GLY A 18 1.65 10.71 2.41
N GLY A 19 0.88 10.93 1.33
CA GLY A 19 0.38 9.90 0.41
C GLY A 19 -0.71 9.00 1.00
N VAL A 20 -1.28 9.36 2.16
CA VAL A 20 -2.27 8.54 2.86
C VAL A 20 -3.33 9.37 3.58
N ASN A 21 -4.54 8.82 3.72
CA ASN A 21 -5.64 9.43 4.48
C ASN A 21 -5.57 9.16 6.00
N SER A 22 -4.62 8.35 6.47
CA SER A 22 -4.36 8.13 7.89
C SER A 22 -2.85 7.83 8.09
N PRO A 23 -2.15 8.53 9.01
CA PRO A 23 -0.68 8.48 9.10
C PRO A 23 -0.08 7.09 9.24
N VAL A 24 -0.75 6.17 9.95
CA VAL A 24 -0.27 4.79 10.17
C VAL A 24 -0.06 4.04 8.85
N ARG A 25 -0.81 4.40 7.80
CA ARG A 25 -0.74 3.74 6.48
C ARG A 25 0.51 4.10 5.70
N ALA A 26 1.27 5.13 6.11
CA ALA A 26 2.49 5.54 5.41
C ALA A 26 3.73 4.69 5.77
N PHE A 27 3.58 3.70 6.65
CA PHE A 27 4.64 2.74 7.03
C PHE A 27 5.91 3.39 7.63
N ARG A 28 5.84 4.66 8.07
CA ARG A 28 7.01 5.42 8.55
C ARG A 28 7.80 4.72 9.67
N SER A 29 7.12 4.00 10.56
CA SER A 29 7.75 3.33 11.71
C SER A 29 8.44 2.01 11.35
N VAL A 30 8.07 1.38 10.24
CA VAL A 30 8.59 0.06 9.82
C VAL A 30 9.42 0.12 8.54
N GLY A 31 9.36 1.24 7.82
CA GLY A 31 10.03 1.43 6.53
C GLY A 31 9.34 0.66 5.40
N GLY A 32 9.97 0.72 4.22
CA GLY A 32 9.47 0.08 3.01
C GLY A 32 8.34 0.84 2.32
N THR A 33 7.76 0.20 1.32
CA THR A 33 6.68 0.75 0.50
C THR A 33 5.32 0.37 1.08
N PRO A 34 4.41 1.34 1.34
CA PRO A 34 3.04 1.04 1.73
C PRO A 34 2.32 0.11 0.76
N ILE A 35 1.53 -0.81 1.30
CA ILE A 35 0.81 -1.82 0.52
C ILE A 35 -0.55 -1.26 0.11
N PHE A 36 -0.81 -1.23 -1.19
CA PHE A 36 -2.11 -0.93 -1.79
C PHE A 36 -2.86 -2.25 -1.99
N PHE A 37 -3.90 -2.47 -1.17
CA PHE A 37 -4.74 -3.65 -1.28
C PHE A 37 -5.80 -3.49 -2.38
N LYS A 38 -5.95 -4.52 -3.22
CA LYS A 38 -6.96 -4.56 -4.30
C LYS A 38 -8.23 -5.33 -3.92
N LYS A 39 -8.12 -6.34 -3.06
CA LYS A 39 -9.26 -7.14 -2.58
C LYS A 39 -8.93 -7.86 -1.27
N GLY A 40 -9.98 -8.28 -0.56
CA GLY A 40 -9.91 -9.15 0.61
C GLY A 40 -11.03 -10.20 0.60
N LEU A 41 -10.79 -11.35 1.21
CA LEU A 41 -11.76 -12.46 1.33
C LEU A 41 -11.37 -13.36 2.52
N GLY A 42 -12.21 -13.43 3.55
CA GLY A 42 -11.88 -14.14 4.78
C GLY A 42 -10.63 -13.52 5.44
N SER A 43 -9.71 -14.36 5.91
CA SER A 43 -8.42 -13.96 6.51
C SER A 43 -7.31 -13.68 5.49
N LYS A 44 -7.68 -13.32 4.25
CA LYS A 44 -6.74 -13.12 3.15
C LYS A 44 -6.92 -11.77 2.50
N LEU A 45 -5.80 -11.08 2.27
CA LEU A 45 -5.71 -9.85 1.49
C LEU A 45 -4.80 -10.05 0.28
N TRP A 46 -5.11 -9.36 -0.82
CA TRP A 46 -4.25 -9.32 -2.01
C TRP A 46 -3.91 -7.88 -2.35
N ASP A 47 -2.63 -7.61 -2.59
CA ASP A 47 -2.19 -6.30 -3.05
C ASP A 47 -2.35 -6.13 -4.56
N VAL A 48 -2.07 -4.92 -5.05
CA VAL A 48 -2.13 -4.56 -6.46
C VAL A 48 -1.11 -5.31 -7.33
N ASP A 49 -0.01 -5.79 -6.76
CA ASP A 49 0.95 -6.68 -7.43
C ASP A 49 0.45 -8.15 -7.46
N GLY A 50 -0.63 -8.46 -6.74
CA GLY A 50 -1.22 -9.79 -6.66
C GLY A 50 -0.63 -10.68 -5.57
N LYS A 51 0.23 -10.16 -4.71
CA LYS A 51 0.74 -10.90 -3.55
C LYS A 51 -0.37 -11.09 -2.52
N GLU A 52 -0.49 -12.32 -2.01
CA GLU A 52 -1.42 -12.70 -0.95
C GLU A 52 -0.77 -12.54 0.42
N TYR A 53 -1.56 -12.08 1.40
CA TYR A 53 -1.19 -11.91 2.79
C TYR A 53 -2.26 -12.59 3.65
N ILE A 54 -1.83 -13.19 4.76
CA ILE A 54 -2.73 -13.54 5.86
C ILE A 54 -2.96 -12.26 6.66
N ASP A 55 -4.22 -11.91 6.87
CA ASP A 55 -4.68 -10.78 7.70
C ASP A 55 -5.20 -11.29 9.04
#